data_AF-A0A2S0I3D9-F1
#
_entry.id   AF-A0A2S0I3D9-F1
#
_cell.length_a   1.000
_cell.length_b   1.000
_cell.length_c   1.000
_cell.angle_alpha   90.00
_cell.angle_beta   90.00
_cell.angle_gamma   90.00
#
_symmetry.space_group_name_H-M   'P 1'
#
loop_
_entity.id
_entity.type
_entity.pdbx_description
1 polymer ?
#
loop_
_entity_poly.entity_id
_entity_poly.type
_entity_poly.pdbx_seq_one_letter_code
_entity_poly.pdbx_strand_id
1 'polypeptide(L)'
;MDERIKFFVGLDVHGDSIAMSVCEAGREPGRFVSTLTPDVQALLKTLSKYGAARQVSVVYEAGPTGYGLYRALSDRGYRCEIIAPSLTPRRPGERIKTDRRDSLRLAELSRAGELKAIWVPDQAHEALRNLWRAREDAVNLRLQARQQLKAFLLRQGRRYPGKTSWNKTHQRWIAEQHFDHPADYIALAEYQLAVQAAQDRVQRLTTALEHAIEGWRQEPTVAALRALRGIDTVSAIGLVCEIGDIARFGSARQLMGYLGLVPSEHSSGNSVRRGSITKTGNAHARRLLTEAAWNYRFPARMSQALRDRSATLSPSIRTHAWKAQVRLCSRFAHLSARGVQANKVCVAVARELTGFIWAIARQSLPDNTHHQ
;
A
#
# COMPACT_ATOMS: atom_id res chain seq x y z
N MET A 1 -19.83 10.50 33.92
CA MET A 1 -18.66 10.00 34.67
C MET A 1 -17.61 9.67 33.64
N ASP A 2 -16.66 10.57 33.46
CA ASP A 2 -15.63 10.53 32.43
C ASP A 2 -14.60 9.45 32.82
N GLU A 3 -14.81 8.21 32.38
CA GLU A 3 -13.90 7.12 32.72
C GLU A 3 -12.61 7.25 31.92
N ARG A 4 -11.66 7.98 32.49
CA ARG A 4 -10.28 8.03 32.00
C ARG A 4 -9.69 6.62 31.99
N ILE A 5 -8.94 6.32 30.94
CA ILE A 5 -8.09 5.12 30.83
C ILE A 5 -7.22 5.01 32.09
N LYS A 6 -7.29 3.86 32.76
CA LYS A 6 -6.51 3.55 33.97
C LYS A 6 -5.30 2.70 33.67
N PHE A 7 -5.40 1.84 32.66
CA PHE A 7 -4.36 0.88 32.29
C PHE A 7 -4.01 0.99 30.82
N PHE A 8 -2.72 1.00 30.54
CA PHE A 8 -2.12 1.01 29.21
C PHE A 8 -1.39 -0.30 29.02
N VAL A 9 -1.80 -1.06 28.02
CA VAL A 9 -1.30 -2.41 27.74
C VAL A 9 -0.55 -2.37 26.42
N GLY A 10 0.70 -2.79 26.44
CA GLY A 10 1.50 -3.01 25.25
C GLY A 10 1.58 -4.50 24.94
N LEU A 11 1.30 -4.86 23.70
CA LEU A 11 1.42 -6.23 23.20
C LEU A 11 2.50 -6.26 22.13
N ASP A 12 3.40 -7.22 22.25
CA ASP A 12 4.25 -7.63 21.15
C ASP A 12 3.74 -8.96 20.59
N VAL A 13 3.18 -8.90 19.38
CA VAL A 13 2.36 -9.95 18.79
C VAL A 13 3.16 -10.68 17.71
N HIS A 14 3.52 -11.93 18.01
CA HIS A 14 4.17 -12.85 17.11
C HIS A 14 3.19 -13.97 16.69
N GLY A 15 3.56 -14.74 15.66
CA GLY A 15 2.73 -15.83 15.15
C GLY A 15 2.42 -16.91 16.20
N ASP A 16 3.37 -17.14 17.11
CA ASP A 16 3.32 -18.23 18.09
C ASP A 16 3.16 -17.75 19.54
N SER A 17 3.16 -16.43 19.78
CA SER A 17 3.10 -15.88 21.14
C SER A 17 2.72 -14.40 21.19
N ILE A 18 2.16 -13.99 22.33
CA ILE A 18 1.85 -12.58 22.64
C ILE A 18 2.53 -12.20 23.95
N ALA A 19 3.57 -11.37 23.90
CA ALA A 19 4.17 -10.80 25.09
C ALA A 19 3.37 -9.58 25.55
N MET A 20 2.94 -9.56 26.81
CA MET A 20 2.07 -8.51 27.36
C MET A 20 2.74 -7.79 28.53
N SER A 21 2.70 -6.45 28.47
CA SER A 21 3.12 -5.56 29.55
C SER A 21 2.04 -4.51 29.85
N VAL A 22 2.00 -4.03 31.10
CA VAL A 22 0.97 -3.09 31.58
C VAL A 22 1.60 -1.93 32.35
N CYS A 23 1.09 -0.73 32.10
CA CYS A 23 1.35 0.49 32.84
C CYS A 23 0.05 1.05 33.42
N GLU A 24 0.07 1.52 34.65
CA GLU A 24 -1.02 2.31 35.21
C GLU A 24 -0.87 3.78 34.80
N ALA A 25 -1.98 4.53 34.78
CA ALA A 25 -1.98 5.95 34.40
C ALA A 25 -1.09 6.87 35.27
N GLY A 26 -0.62 6.37 36.42
CA GLY A 26 0.34 7.05 37.29
C GLY A 26 1.75 7.13 36.71
N ARG A 27 2.75 7.36 37.56
CA ARG A 27 4.17 7.47 37.17
C ARG A 27 4.99 6.20 37.37
N GLU A 28 4.38 5.18 37.98
CA GLU A 28 5.06 3.91 38.24
C GLU A 28 5.57 3.26 36.96
N PRO A 29 6.73 2.60 36.99
CA PRO A 29 7.25 1.87 35.84
C PRO A 29 6.25 0.81 35.36
N GLY A 30 6.20 0.59 34.05
CA GLY A 30 5.42 -0.52 33.54
C GLY A 30 6.00 -1.87 34.00
N ARG A 31 5.15 -2.89 34.04
CA ARG A 31 5.58 -4.26 34.36
C ARG A 31 5.23 -5.23 33.24
N PHE A 32 6.14 -6.17 33.01
CA PHE A 32 5.85 -7.33 32.20
C PHE A 32 4.90 -8.26 32.96
N VAL A 33 3.87 -8.77 32.27
CA VAL A 33 2.86 -9.62 32.88
C VAL A 33 3.12 -11.07 32.53
N SER A 34 3.12 -11.40 31.25
CA SER A 34 3.27 -12.78 30.78
C SER A 34 3.50 -12.85 29.28
N THR A 35 4.04 -13.98 28.83
CA THR A 35 3.93 -14.42 27.44
C THR A 35 2.76 -15.38 27.33
N LEU A 36 1.79 -15.05 26.48
CA LEU A 36 0.60 -15.84 26.21
C LEU A 36 0.76 -16.60 24.91
N THR A 37 0.02 -17.71 24.77
CA THR A 37 -0.25 -18.30 23.46
C THR A 37 -1.03 -17.29 22.59
N PRO A 38 -1.01 -17.41 21.25
CA PRO A 38 -1.71 -16.51 20.34
C PRO A 38 -3.22 -16.82 20.31
N ASP A 39 -3.80 -17.04 21.49
CA ASP A 39 -5.23 -17.23 21.70
C ASP A 39 -5.85 -15.92 22.21
N VAL A 40 -6.76 -15.39 21.42
CA VAL A 40 -7.50 -14.18 21.72
C VAL A 40 -8.31 -14.33 23.02
N GLN A 41 -8.87 -15.51 23.31
CA GLN A 41 -9.65 -15.71 24.54
C GLN A 41 -8.76 -15.69 25.79
N ALA A 42 -7.59 -16.34 25.73
CA ALA A 42 -6.58 -16.27 26.79
C ALA A 42 -6.12 -14.82 27.05
N LEU A 43 -5.90 -14.04 25.99
CA LEU A 43 -5.57 -12.62 26.11
C LEU A 43 -6.69 -11.83 26.78
N LEU A 44 -7.93 -11.99 26.35
CA LEU A 44 -9.09 -11.29 26.91
C LEU A 44 -9.33 -11.62 28.38
N LYS A 45 -9.20 -12.89 28.76
CA LYS A 45 -9.25 -13.34 30.16
C LYS A 45 -8.15 -12.70 31.01
N THR A 46 -7.00 -12.40 30.41
CA THR A 46 -5.91 -11.73 31.10
C THR A 46 -6.17 -10.22 31.20
N LEU A 47 -6.67 -9.59 30.14
CA LEU A 47 -7.02 -8.17 30.11
C LEU A 47 -8.15 -7.83 31.10
N SER A 48 -9.13 -8.73 31.30
CA SER A 48 -10.25 -8.50 32.23
C SER A 48 -9.82 -8.33 33.69
N LYS A 49 -8.58 -8.73 34.04
CA LYS A 49 -7.99 -8.52 35.38
C LYS A 49 -7.61 -7.05 35.63
N TYR A 50 -7.53 -6.23 34.58
CA TYR A 50 -7.14 -4.82 34.64
C TYR A 50 -8.35 -3.87 34.53
N GLY A 51 -9.53 -4.33 34.93
CA GLY A 51 -10.75 -3.52 34.98
C GLY A 51 -11.64 -3.64 33.75
N ALA A 52 -12.65 -2.77 33.67
CA ALA A 52 -13.60 -2.76 32.56
C ALA A 52 -12.89 -2.37 31.24
N ALA A 53 -13.37 -2.90 30.11
CA ALA A 53 -12.71 -2.71 28.81
C ALA A 53 -12.48 -1.22 28.46
N ARG A 54 -13.43 -0.35 28.78
CA ARG A 54 -13.33 1.11 28.60
C ARG A 54 -12.23 1.79 29.42
N GLN A 55 -11.71 1.14 30.45
CA GLN A 55 -10.62 1.64 31.31
C GLN A 55 -9.24 1.15 30.84
N VAL A 56 -9.19 0.30 29.81
CA VAL A 56 -7.97 -0.35 29.33
C VAL A 56 -7.70 0.07 27.88
N SER A 57 -6.55 0.69 27.66
CA SER A 57 -6.04 1.01 26.31
C SER A 57 -5.01 -0.04 25.91
N VAL A 58 -5.23 -0.72 24.80
CA VAL A 58 -4.37 -1.79 24.28
C VAL A 58 -3.66 -1.32 23.02
N VAL A 59 -2.34 -1.50 22.96
CA VAL A 59 -1.52 -1.09 21.82
C VAL A 59 -0.63 -2.21 21.35
N TYR A 60 -0.53 -2.41 20.04
CA TYR A 60 0.40 -3.37 19.45
C TYR A 60 0.94 -2.88 18.11
N GLU A 61 2.08 -3.41 17.68
CA GLU A 61 2.67 -3.05 16.39
C GLU A 61 1.97 -3.77 15.22
N ALA A 62 1.84 -3.08 14.09
CA ALA A 62 1.35 -3.66 12.86
C ALA A 62 2.31 -4.77 12.40
N GLY A 63 1.79 -5.99 12.32
CA GLY A 63 2.53 -7.19 11.96
C GLY A 63 1.83 -8.02 10.88
N PRO A 64 2.40 -9.19 10.54
CA PRO A 64 1.85 -10.07 9.52
C PRO A 64 0.52 -10.74 9.94
N THR A 65 0.15 -10.67 11.22
CA THR A 65 -1.05 -11.30 11.80
C THR A 65 -2.37 -10.58 11.48
N GLY A 66 -2.31 -9.51 10.67
CA GLY A 66 -3.49 -8.78 10.20
C GLY A 66 -4.23 -8.02 11.31
N TYR A 67 -5.53 -7.79 11.10
CA TYR A 67 -6.36 -6.97 12.00
C TYR A 67 -7.36 -7.79 12.84
N GLY A 68 -7.22 -9.11 12.87
CA GLY A 68 -8.13 -10.00 13.63
C GLY A 68 -8.13 -9.71 15.12
N LEU A 69 -6.94 -9.52 15.71
CA LEU A 69 -6.79 -9.18 17.12
C LEU A 69 -7.43 -7.82 17.45
N TYR A 70 -7.14 -6.79 16.65
CA TYR A 70 -7.74 -5.46 16.81
C TYR A 70 -9.27 -5.52 16.84
N ARG A 71 -9.88 -6.27 15.91
CA ARG A 71 -11.34 -6.45 15.87
C ARG A 71 -11.85 -7.12 17.15
N ALA A 72 -11.28 -8.24 17.54
CA ALA A 72 -11.73 -8.97 18.72
C ALA A 72 -11.64 -8.17 20.02
N LEU A 73 -10.64 -7.27 20.14
CA LEU A 73 -10.50 -6.33 21.23
C LEU A 73 -11.54 -5.20 21.14
N SER A 74 -11.70 -4.60 19.96
CA SER A 74 -12.64 -3.50 19.71
C SER A 74 -14.09 -3.93 19.93
N ASP A 75 -14.47 -5.13 19.47
CA ASP A 75 -15.80 -5.73 19.64
C ASP A 75 -16.17 -5.94 21.12
N ARG A 76 -15.16 -6.01 22.00
CA ARG A 76 -15.34 -6.12 23.46
C ARG A 76 -15.24 -4.78 24.19
N GLY A 77 -15.17 -3.69 23.45
CA GLY A 77 -15.14 -2.33 23.99
C GLY A 77 -13.78 -1.88 24.53
N TYR A 78 -12.70 -2.61 24.20
CA TYR A 78 -11.35 -2.12 24.50
C TYR A 78 -10.98 -1.00 23.53
N ARG A 79 -10.33 0.05 24.04
CA ARG A 79 -9.65 1.01 23.17
C ARG A 79 -8.40 0.33 22.62
N CYS A 80 -8.41 -0.03 21.33
CA CYS A 80 -7.26 -0.66 20.69
C CYS A 80 -6.62 0.27 19.67
N GLU A 81 -5.30 0.39 19.67
CA GLU A 81 -4.53 1.16 18.69
C GLU A 81 -3.42 0.30 18.09
N ILE A 82 -3.20 0.42 16.78
CA ILE A 82 -2.12 -0.28 16.08
C ILE A 82 -1.06 0.73 15.67
N ILE A 83 0.22 0.43 15.91
CA ILE A 83 1.33 1.33 15.61
C ILE A 83 2.18 0.75 14.48
N ALA A 84 2.57 1.56 13.50
CA ALA A 84 3.57 1.10 12.53
C ALA A 84 4.94 1.02 13.22
N PRO A 85 5.71 -0.09 13.08
CA PRO A 85 7.03 -0.22 13.72
C PRO A 85 7.99 0.95 13.44
N SER A 86 7.87 1.57 12.26
CA SER A 86 8.68 2.73 11.86
C SER A 86 8.29 4.04 12.57
N LEU A 87 7.14 4.09 13.24
CA LEU A 87 6.66 5.25 13.98
C LEU A 87 6.91 5.15 15.48
N THR A 88 7.25 3.96 16.00
CA THR A 88 7.60 3.76 17.40
C THR A 88 8.93 4.49 17.71
N PRO A 89 8.95 5.52 18.58
CA PRO A 89 10.17 6.25 18.92
C PRO A 89 11.24 5.33 19.49
N ARG A 90 12.46 5.36 18.91
CA ARG A 90 13.63 4.60 19.37
C ARG A 90 14.75 5.49 19.85
N ARG A 91 15.34 5.17 21.02
CA ARG A 91 16.50 5.92 21.52
C ARG A 91 17.73 5.56 20.69
N PRO A 92 18.54 6.53 20.24
CA PRO A 92 19.80 6.25 19.57
C PRO A 92 20.69 5.35 20.44
N GLY A 93 21.27 4.30 19.87
CA GLY A 93 22.13 3.35 20.58
C GLY A 93 21.40 2.19 21.27
N GLU A 94 20.06 2.18 21.29
CA GLU A 94 19.28 1.05 21.78
C GLU A 94 19.38 -0.15 20.81
N ARG A 95 20.23 -1.12 21.16
CA ARG A 95 20.55 -2.29 20.30
C ARG A 95 19.96 -3.62 20.76
N ILE A 96 19.45 -3.68 21.98
CA ILE A 96 18.89 -4.92 22.56
C ILE A 96 17.38 -4.91 22.31
N LYS A 97 16.91 -5.85 21.49
CA LYS A 97 15.50 -6.07 21.19
C LYS A 97 15.04 -7.40 21.81
N THR A 98 14.00 -7.36 22.64
CA THR A 98 13.32 -8.55 23.19
C THR A 98 11.84 -8.27 23.31
N ASP A 99 11.00 -9.31 23.17
CA ASP A 99 9.53 -9.17 23.17
C ASP A 99 9.00 -8.52 24.45
N ARG A 100 9.63 -8.84 25.59
CA ARG A 100 9.36 -8.20 26.89
C ARG A 100 9.64 -6.70 26.85
N ARG A 101 10.76 -6.27 26.28
CA ARG A 101 11.12 -4.85 26.22
C ARG A 101 10.24 -4.10 25.23
N ASP A 102 9.91 -4.72 24.10
CA ASP A 102 9.06 -4.12 23.08
C ASP A 102 7.62 -3.92 23.57
N SER A 103 7.01 -4.95 24.19
CA SER A 103 5.69 -4.83 24.81
C SER A 103 5.66 -3.78 25.93
N LEU A 104 6.68 -3.73 26.79
CA LEU A 104 6.77 -2.73 27.87
C LEU A 104 6.89 -1.31 27.32
N ARG A 105 7.75 -1.12 26.31
CA ARG A 105 7.93 0.17 25.65
C ARG A 105 6.63 0.68 25.04
N LEU A 106 5.86 -0.19 24.37
CA LEU A 106 4.57 0.18 23.80
C LEU A 106 3.59 0.64 24.89
N ALA A 107 3.54 -0.05 26.02
CA ALA A 107 2.69 0.33 27.15
C ALA A 107 3.08 1.73 27.70
N GLU A 108 4.37 1.98 27.89
CA GLU A 108 4.89 3.25 28.41
C GLU A 108 4.69 4.42 27.43
N LEU A 109 4.97 4.22 26.15
CA LEU A 109 4.77 5.25 25.12
C LEU A 109 3.27 5.55 24.91
N SER A 110 2.41 4.53 25.01
CA SER A 110 0.96 4.71 24.97
C SER A 110 0.47 5.57 26.13
N ARG A 111 0.94 5.27 27.36
CA ARG A 111 0.65 6.09 28.54
C ARG A 111 1.12 7.53 28.37
N ALA A 112 2.29 7.75 27.78
CA ALA A 112 2.86 9.07 27.54
C ALA A 112 2.14 9.85 26.41
N GLY A 113 1.28 9.21 25.62
CA GLY A 113 0.64 9.82 24.46
C GLY A 113 1.59 10.08 23.29
N GLU A 114 2.74 9.39 23.25
CA GLU A 114 3.78 9.56 22.22
C GLU A 114 3.56 8.68 20.98
N LEU A 115 2.53 7.83 20.99
CA LEU A 115 2.24 6.93 19.89
C LEU A 115 1.25 7.54 18.89
N LYS A 116 1.46 7.19 17.62
CA LYS A 116 0.55 7.57 16.53
C LYS A 116 -0.04 6.32 15.90
N ALA A 117 -1.33 6.12 16.13
CA ALA A 117 -2.08 5.02 15.55
C ALA A 117 -2.12 5.07 14.01
N ILE A 118 -2.05 3.91 13.39
CA ILE A 118 -2.37 3.76 11.97
C ILE A 118 -3.89 3.74 11.78
N TRP A 119 -4.32 4.06 10.57
CA TRP A 119 -5.70 3.78 10.17
C TRP A 119 -5.87 2.29 9.94
N VAL A 120 -6.94 1.72 10.52
CA VAL A 120 -7.31 0.32 10.35
C VAL A 120 -8.48 0.25 9.37
N PRO A 121 -8.36 -0.52 8.26
CA PRO A 121 -9.45 -0.69 7.32
C PRO A 121 -10.61 -1.48 7.93
N ASP A 122 -11.83 -1.21 7.47
CA ASP A 122 -12.94 -2.14 7.67
C ASP A 122 -12.70 -3.46 6.92
N GLN A 123 -13.54 -4.47 7.21
CA GLN A 123 -13.36 -5.81 6.65
C GLN A 123 -13.49 -5.84 5.12
N ALA A 124 -14.39 -5.03 4.55
CA ALA A 124 -14.59 -4.98 3.10
C ALA A 124 -13.37 -4.36 2.40
N HIS A 125 -12.83 -3.27 2.95
CA HIS A 125 -11.62 -2.62 2.46
C HIS A 125 -10.39 -3.52 2.61
N GLU A 126 -10.26 -4.23 3.74
CA GLU A 126 -9.19 -5.23 3.93
C GLU A 126 -9.29 -6.37 2.90
N ALA A 127 -10.49 -6.92 2.69
CA ALA A 127 -10.71 -7.99 1.72
C ALA A 127 -10.35 -7.57 0.29
N LEU A 128 -10.79 -6.38 -0.15
CA LEU A 128 -10.43 -5.83 -1.46
C LEU A 128 -8.93 -5.55 -1.59
N ARG A 129 -8.27 -5.06 -0.53
CA ARG A 129 -6.81 -4.90 -0.51
C ARG A 129 -6.11 -6.24 -0.67
N ASN A 130 -6.56 -7.28 0.01
CA ASN A 130 -6.00 -8.63 -0.09
C ASN A 130 -6.15 -9.19 -1.51
N LEU A 131 -7.33 -9.04 -2.11
CA LEU A 131 -7.58 -9.45 -3.49
C LEU A 131 -6.68 -8.68 -4.48
N TRP A 132 -6.49 -7.37 -4.27
CA TRP A 132 -5.61 -6.56 -5.09
C TRP A 132 -4.14 -6.99 -4.98
N ARG A 133 -3.66 -7.25 -3.76
CA ARG A 133 -2.29 -7.75 -3.52
C ARG A 133 -2.07 -9.14 -4.12
N ALA A 134 -3.06 -10.04 -4.00
CA ALA A 134 -2.99 -11.36 -4.64
C ALA A 134 -2.83 -11.24 -6.17
N ARG A 135 -3.48 -10.25 -6.79
CA ARG A 135 -3.26 -9.95 -8.22
C ARG A 135 -1.84 -9.46 -8.49
N GLU A 136 -1.29 -8.60 -7.65
CA GLU A 136 0.09 -8.13 -7.79
C GLU A 136 1.10 -9.28 -7.69
N ASP A 137 0.89 -10.21 -6.76
CA ASP A 137 1.71 -11.41 -6.65
C ASP A 137 1.62 -12.26 -7.93
N ALA A 138 0.42 -12.43 -8.50
CA ALA A 138 0.24 -13.12 -9.78
C ALA A 138 0.93 -12.39 -10.95
N VAL A 139 0.94 -11.06 -10.96
CA VAL A 139 1.66 -10.27 -11.97
C VAL A 139 3.18 -10.49 -11.85
N ASN A 140 3.70 -10.53 -10.63
CA ASN A 140 5.11 -10.81 -10.36
C ASN A 140 5.49 -12.24 -10.78
N LEU A 141 4.65 -13.23 -10.46
CA LEU A 141 4.85 -14.61 -10.89
C LEU A 141 4.87 -14.72 -12.42
N ARG A 142 3.95 -14.03 -13.11
CA ARG A 142 3.95 -13.97 -14.58
C ARG A 142 5.23 -13.37 -15.13
N LEU A 143 5.75 -12.31 -14.50
CA LEU A 143 7.03 -11.72 -14.89
C LEU A 143 8.18 -12.72 -14.72
N GLN A 144 8.22 -13.45 -13.60
CA GLN A 144 9.23 -14.47 -13.32
C GLN A 144 9.16 -15.62 -14.34
N ALA A 145 7.98 -16.18 -14.59
CA ALA A 145 7.80 -17.25 -15.59
C ALA A 145 8.27 -16.81 -16.99
N ARG A 146 7.93 -15.56 -17.37
CA ARG A 146 8.39 -14.94 -18.62
C ARG A 146 9.91 -14.81 -18.70
N GLN A 147 10.57 -14.43 -17.59
CA GLN A 147 12.02 -14.34 -17.52
C GLN A 147 12.69 -15.72 -17.60
N GLN A 148 12.12 -16.73 -16.94
CA GLN A 148 12.63 -18.11 -16.98
C GLN A 148 12.57 -18.69 -18.40
N LEU A 149 11.45 -18.51 -19.11
CA LEU A 149 11.32 -18.93 -20.51
C LEU A 149 12.37 -18.23 -21.39
N LYS A 150 12.53 -16.91 -21.24
CA LYS A 150 13.56 -16.16 -21.98
C LYS A 150 14.97 -16.64 -21.67
N ALA A 151 15.27 -16.95 -20.41
CA ALA A 151 16.56 -17.47 -19.99
C ALA A 151 16.83 -18.85 -20.60
N PHE A 152 15.83 -19.73 -20.65
CA PHE A 152 15.94 -21.02 -21.34
C PHE A 152 16.28 -20.86 -22.82
N LEU A 153 15.51 -20.04 -23.55
CA LEU A 153 15.78 -19.78 -24.97
C LEU A 153 17.17 -19.17 -25.20
N LEU A 154 17.60 -18.26 -24.31
CA LEU A 154 18.93 -17.67 -24.39
C LEU A 154 20.05 -18.70 -24.18
N ARG A 155 19.89 -19.67 -23.26
CA ARG A 155 20.85 -20.77 -23.06
C ARG A 155 20.95 -21.66 -24.30
N GLN A 156 19.84 -21.83 -25.03
CA GLN A 156 19.77 -22.53 -26.31
C GLN A 156 20.26 -21.66 -27.50
N GLY A 157 20.87 -20.50 -27.24
CA GLY A 157 21.35 -19.58 -28.28
C GLY A 157 20.25 -18.89 -29.08
N ARG A 158 18.97 -19.05 -28.72
CA ARG A 158 17.81 -18.51 -29.44
C ARG A 158 17.53 -17.08 -28.96
N ARG A 159 17.68 -16.11 -29.86
CA ARG A 159 17.39 -14.69 -29.61
C ARG A 159 16.26 -14.20 -30.52
N TYR A 160 15.22 -13.64 -29.92
CA TYR A 160 14.11 -13.07 -30.67
C TYR A 160 14.56 -11.80 -31.42
N PRO A 161 14.42 -11.72 -32.76
CA PRO A 161 14.87 -10.56 -33.54
C PRO A 161 13.90 -9.37 -33.47
N GLY A 162 12.67 -9.57 -33.01
CA GLY A 162 11.67 -8.51 -32.96
C GLY A 162 11.89 -7.49 -31.85
N LYS A 163 11.37 -6.27 -32.04
CA LYS A 163 11.54 -5.15 -31.10
C LYS A 163 10.76 -5.31 -29.80
N THR A 164 9.63 -6.01 -29.82
CA THR A 164 8.72 -6.15 -28.66
C THR A 164 8.35 -7.61 -28.43
N SER A 165 8.38 -8.02 -27.15
CA SER A 165 8.10 -9.39 -26.71
C SER A 165 6.70 -9.54 -26.12
N TRP A 166 6.23 -10.79 -26.02
CA TRP A 166 4.92 -11.18 -25.46
C TRP A 166 3.69 -10.70 -26.25
N ASN A 167 3.87 -10.48 -27.55
CA ASN A 167 2.80 -10.32 -28.54
C ASN A 167 2.63 -11.60 -29.36
N LYS A 168 1.63 -11.61 -30.27
CA LYS A 168 1.36 -12.75 -31.16
C LYS A 168 2.57 -13.17 -31.99
N THR A 169 3.37 -12.22 -32.46
CA THR A 169 4.59 -12.50 -33.26
C THR A 169 5.66 -13.20 -32.42
N HIS A 170 5.91 -12.75 -31.19
CA HIS A 170 6.85 -13.38 -30.28
C HIS A 170 6.36 -14.78 -29.87
N GLN A 171 5.06 -14.94 -29.61
CA GLN A 171 4.48 -16.26 -29.29
C GLN A 171 4.64 -17.24 -30.44
N ARG A 172 4.39 -16.80 -31.68
CA ARG A 172 4.61 -17.59 -32.89
C ARG A 172 6.08 -17.98 -33.02
N TRP A 173 6.99 -17.02 -32.88
CA TRP A 173 8.42 -17.30 -32.91
C TRP A 173 8.83 -18.35 -31.87
N ILE A 174 8.31 -18.28 -30.63
CA ILE A 174 8.58 -19.32 -29.61
C ILE A 174 8.07 -20.69 -30.07
N ALA A 175 6.88 -20.76 -30.69
CA ALA A 175 6.29 -22.01 -31.15
C ALA A 175 7.05 -22.64 -32.34
N GLU A 176 7.76 -21.83 -33.13
CA GLU A 176 8.54 -22.28 -34.29
C GLU A 176 9.97 -22.73 -33.90
N GLN A 177 10.31 -22.77 -32.62
CA GLN A 177 11.64 -23.21 -32.18
C GLN A 177 11.81 -24.72 -32.36
N HIS A 178 12.96 -25.10 -32.91
CA HIS A 178 13.38 -26.48 -33.07
C HIS A 178 14.63 -26.75 -32.24
N PHE A 179 14.69 -27.93 -31.63
CA PHE A 179 15.78 -28.42 -30.81
C PHE A 179 16.23 -29.80 -31.29
N ASP A 180 17.48 -30.14 -31.00
CA ASP A 180 18.09 -31.41 -31.41
C ASP A 180 17.67 -32.57 -30.48
N HIS A 181 17.35 -32.26 -29.22
CA HIS A 181 16.99 -33.25 -28.21
C HIS A 181 15.52 -33.12 -27.75
N PRO A 182 14.77 -34.24 -27.62
CA PRO A 182 13.37 -34.23 -27.15
C PRO A 182 13.16 -33.56 -25.78
N ALA A 183 14.14 -33.63 -24.88
CA ALA A 183 14.05 -33.04 -23.54
C ALA A 183 13.86 -31.51 -23.59
N ASP A 184 14.45 -30.82 -24.56
CA ASP A 184 14.33 -29.37 -24.70
C ASP A 184 12.93 -28.95 -25.16
N TYR A 185 12.25 -29.77 -25.97
CA TYR A 185 10.85 -29.53 -26.34
C TYR A 185 9.93 -29.62 -25.12
N ILE A 186 10.15 -30.60 -24.25
CA ILE A 186 9.39 -30.75 -22.99
C ILE A 186 9.66 -29.54 -22.09
N ALA A 187 10.94 -29.16 -21.91
CA ALA A 187 11.30 -28.00 -21.11
C ALA A 187 10.66 -26.71 -21.64
N LEU A 188 10.68 -26.49 -22.96
CA LEU A 188 10.01 -25.34 -23.58
C LEU A 188 8.50 -25.35 -23.29
N ALA A 189 7.84 -26.50 -23.47
CA ALA A 189 6.42 -26.65 -23.22
C ALA A 189 6.06 -26.33 -21.77
N GLU A 190 6.80 -26.85 -20.79
CA GLU A 190 6.60 -26.55 -19.36
C GLU A 190 6.76 -25.05 -19.05
N TYR A 191 7.76 -24.38 -19.63
CA TYR A 191 7.90 -22.93 -19.48
C TYR A 191 6.74 -22.16 -20.12
N GLN A 192 6.23 -22.60 -21.28
CA GLN A 192 5.06 -22.00 -21.92
C GLN A 192 3.80 -22.19 -21.08
N LEU A 193 3.58 -23.38 -20.52
CA LEU A 193 2.48 -23.70 -19.61
C LEU A 193 2.54 -22.83 -18.35
N ALA A 194 3.72 -22.66 -17.74
CA ALA A 194 3.91 -21.79 -16.58
C ALA A 194 3.55 -20.32 -16.89
N VAL A 195 3.97 -19.81 -18.06
CA VAL A 195 3.61 -18.45 -18.51
C VAL A 195 2.10 -18.32 -18.72
N GLN A 196 1.48 -19.32 -19.34
CA GLN A 196 0.04 -19.33 -19.61
C GLN A 196 -0.77 -19.39 -18.30
N ALA A 197 -0.44 -20.31 -17.39
CA ALA A 197 -1.09 -20.44 -16.09
C ALA A 197 -1.00 -19.16 -15.26
N ALA A 198 0.18 -18.50 -15.24
CA ALA A 198 0.36 -17.23 -14.57
C ALA A 198 -0.44 -16.09 -15.23
N GLN A 199 -0.54 -16.09 -16.57
CA GLN A 199 -1.36 -15.12 -17.30
C GLN A 199 -2.85 -15.28 -17.01
N ASP A 200 -3.35 -16.52 -16.99
CA ASP A 200 -4.76 -16.81 -16.68
C ASP A 200 -5.09 -16.45 -15.23
N ARG A 201 -4.16 -16.69 -14.30
CA ARG A 201 -4.33 -16.27 -12.90
C ARG A 201 -4.47 -14.75 -12.77
N VAL A 202 -3.64 -13.97 -13.49
CA VAL A 202 -3.78 -12.51 -13.53
C VAL A 202 -5.14 -12.09 -14.11
N GLN A 203 -5.61 -12.75 -15.16
CA GLN A 203 -6.90 -12.42 -15.78
C GLN A 203 -8.07 -12.72 -14.84
N ARG A 204 -8.09 -13.90 -14.21
CA ARG A 204 -9.12 -14.28 -13.22
C ARG A 204 -9.17 -13.29 -12.06
N LEU A 205 -8.02 -12.91 -11.51
CA LEU A 205 -7.95 -11.93 -10.41
C LEU A 205 -8.31 -10.50 -10.86
N THR A 206 -8.01 -10.13 -12.10
CA THR A 206 -8.45 -8.83 -12.66
C THR A 206 -9.98 -8.79 -12.76
N THR A 207 -10.58 -9.83 -13.31
CA THR A 207 -12.04 -9.97 -13.44
C THR A 207 -12.71 -9.99 -12.06
N ALA A 208 -12.12 -10.70 -11.09
CA ALA A 208 -12.62 -10.71 -9.71
C ALA A 208 -12.57 -9.33 -9.05
N LEU A 209 -11.51 -8.53 -9.30
CA LEU A 209 -11.44 -7.15 -8.80
C LEU A 209 -12.49 -6.24 -9.44
N GLU A 210 -12.76 -6.40 -10.73
CA GLU A 210 -13.76 -5.62 -11.45
C GLU A 210 -15.18 -5.88 -10.90
N HIS A 211 -15.52 -7.13 -10.59
CA HIS A 211 -16.79 -7.45 -9.93
C HIS A 211 -16.81 -7.04 -8.44
N ALA A 212 -15.71 -7.20 -7.71
CA ALA A 212 -15.68 -6.95 -6.26
C ALA A 212 -15.83 -5.47 -5.88
N ILE A 213 -15.69 -4.54 -6.83
CA ILE A 213 -15.95 -3.12 -6.59
C ILE A 213 -17.41 -2.72 -6.77
N GLU A 214 -18.24 -3.55 -7.40
CA GLU A 214 -19.65 -3.24 -7.63
C GLU A 214 -20.38 -3.10 -6.28
N GLY A 215 -20.96 -1.92 -6.03
CA GLY A 215 -21.64 -1.64 -4.76
C GLY A 215 -20.70 -1.43 -3.57
N TRP A 216 -19.38 -1.40 -3.79
CA TRP A 216 -18.44 -1.06 -2.73
C TRP A 216 -18.53 0.43 -2.40
N ARG A 217 -18.51 0.79 -1.11
CA ARG A 217 -18.60 2.18 -0.63
C ARG A 217 -17.59 3.13 -1.31
N GLN A 218 -16.44 2.64 -1.73
CA GLN A 218 -15.40 3.44 -2.40
C GLN A 218 -15.43 3.37 -3.93
N GLU A 219 -16.43 2.71 -4.53
CA GLU A 219 -16.63 2.67 -5.98
C GLU A 219 -16.65 4.08 -6.62
N PRO A 220 -17.33 5.10 -6.04
CA PRO A 220 -17.27 6.46 -6.58
C PRO A 220 -15.87 7.05 -6.57
N THR A 221 -15.08 6.79 -5.53
CA THR A 221 -13.66 7.20 -5.44
C THR A 221 -12.83 6.52 -6.53
N VAL A 222 -13.02 5.20 -6.74
CA VAL A 222 -12.34 4.45 -7.80
C VAL A 222 -12.69 5.04 -9.17
N ALA A 223 -13.97 5.29 -9.44
CA ALA A 223 -14.43 5.90 -10.69
C ALA A 223 -13.83 7.30 -10.90
N ALA A 224 -13.80 8.14 -9.87
CA ALA A 224 -13.24 9.48 -9.92
C ALA A 224 -11.73 9.46 -10.26
N LEU A 225 -10.96 8.54 -9.66
CA LEU A 225 -9.52 8.43 -9.94
C LEU A 225 -9.22 7.95 -11.36
N ARG A 226 -10.12 7.18 -12.00
CA ARG A 226 -9.99 6.77 -13.41
C ARG A 226 -10.07 7.94 -14.39
N ALA A 227 -10.51 9.13 -13.97
CA ALA A 227 -10.42 10.34 -14.79
C ALA A 227 -8.96 10.76 -15.07
N LEU A 228 -8.03 10.39 -14.19
CA LEU A 228 -6.61 10.74 -14.33
C LEU A 228 -5.92 9.86 -15.36
N ARG A 229 -5.10 10.48 -16.21
CA ARG A 229 -4.28 9.77 -17.19
C ARG A 229 -3.28 8.84 -16.51
N GLY A 230 -3.16 7.61 -17.00
CA GLY A 230 -2.25 6.61 -16.43
C GLY A 230 -2.83 5.88 -15.21
N ILE A 231 -4.05 6.22 -14.81
CA ILE A 231 -4.82 5.49 -13.81
C ILE A 231 -6.04 4.88 -14.52
N ASP A 232 -6.27 3.59 -14.26
CA ASP A 232 -7.46 2.85 -14.68
C ASP A 232 -7.92 1.97 -13.52
N THR A 233 -8.99 1.18 -13.71
CA THR A 233 -9.70 0.42 -12.68
C THR A 233 -8.77 -0.25 -11.67
N VAL A 234 -7.88 -1.15 -12.11
CA VAL A 234 -6.99 -1.89 -11.18
C VAL A 234 -6.04 -0.97 -10.41
N SER A 235 -5.46 0.05 -11.07
CA SER A 235 -4.56 0.99 -10.41
C SER A 235 -5.30 1.91 -9.45
N ALA A 236 -6.54 2.32 -9.80
CA ALA A 236 -7.40 3.11 -8.94
C ALA A 236 -7.81 2.31 -7.69
N ILE A 237 -8.22 1.04 -7.85
CA ILE A 237 -8.50 0.12 -6.73
C ILE A 237 -7.28 0.01 -5.82
N GLY A 238 -6.09 -0.23 -6.40
CA GLY A 238 -4.86 -0.33 -5.63
C GLY A 238 -4.54 0.94 -4.84
N LEU A 239 -4.71 2.11 -5.44
CA LEU A 239 -4.50 3.39 -4.75
C LEU A 239 -5.48 3.58 -3.60
N VAL A 240 -6.79 3.35 -3.82
CA VAL A 240 -7.80 3.45 -2.76
C VAL A 240 -7.53 2.43 -1.65
N CYS A 241 -7.24 1.18 -2.01
CA CYS A 241 -6.95 0.11 -1.07
C CYS A 241 -5.73 0.43 -0.18
N GLU A 242 -4.62 0.84 -0.79
CA GLU A 242 -3.34 1.04 -0.11
C GLU A 242 -3.20 2.40 0.61
N ILE A 243 -3.87 3.44 0.12
CA ILE A 243 -3.93 4.76 0.79
C ILE A 243 -4.93 4.72 1.94
N GLY A 244 -6.06 4.04 1.78
CA GLY A 244 -7.12 4.02 2.78
C GLY A 244 -7.94 5.30 2.81
N ASP A 245 -8.43 5.65 3.99
CA ASP A 245 -9.15 6.91 4.19
C ASP A 245 -8.28 8.10 3.76
N ILE A 246 -8.76 8.85 2.76
CA ILE A 246 -8.11 10.05 2.24
C ILE A 246 -8.37 11.27 3.14
N ALA A 247 -9.46 11.27 3.92
CA ALA A 247 -9.87 12.39 4.75
C ALA A 247 -8.88 12.63 5.91
N ARG A 248 -8.20 11.57 6.40
CA ARG A 248 -7.13 11.65 7.41
C ARG A 248 -5.93 12.54 7.03
N PHE A 249 -5.81 12.90 5.76
CA PHE A 249 -4.78 13.82 5.28
C PHE A 249 -5.37 15.24 5.15
N GLY A 250 -4.99 16.13 6.05
CA GLY A 250 -5.42 17.53 6.05
C GLY A 250 -4.89 18.34 4.86
N SER A 251 -3.84 17.85 4.19
CA SER A 251 -3.33 18.43 2.95
C SER A 251 -2.73 17.39 2.01
N ALA A 252 -2.69 17.71 0.71
CA ALA A 252 -1.97 16.93 -0.29
C ALA A 252 -0.49 16.70 0.07
N ARG A 253 0.17 17.67 0.73
CA ARG A 253 1.58 17.57 1.13
C ARG A 253 1.79 16.48 2.19
N GLN A 254 0.83 16.31 3.10
CA GLN A 254 0.84 15.25 4.09
C GLN A 254 0.77 13.87 3.43
N LEU A 255 -0.07 13.70 2.40
CA LEU A 255 -0.14 12.46 1.63
C LEU A 255 1.16 12.17 0.86
N MET A 256 1.75 13.19 0.23
CA MET A 256 3.04 13.04 -0.46
C MET A 256 4.16 12.58 0.48
N GLY A 257 4.20 13.11 1.69
CA GLY A 257 5.15 12.71 2.74
C GLY A 257 4.89 11.28 3.22
N TYR A 258 3.62 10.94 3.45
CA TYR A 258 3.20 9.59 3.84
C TYR A 258 3.63 8.52 2.82
N LEU A 259 3.50 8.81 1.52
CA LEU A 259 3.89 7.89 0.44
C LEU A 259 5.40 7.88 0.14
N GLY A 260 6.16 8.73 0.85
CA GLY A 260 7.60 8.81 0.73
C GLY A 260 8.09 9.34 -0.61
N LEU A 261 7.30 10.19 -1.26
CA LEU A 261 7.61 10.84 -2.54
C LEU A 261 8.31 12.20 -2.38
N VAL A 262 8.54 12.63 -1.14
CA VAL A 262 9.24 13.87 -0.79
C VAL A 262 10.75 13.59 -0.62
N PRO A 263 11.63 14.53 -0.97
CA PRO A 263 13.07 14.40 -0.71
C PRO A 263 13.33 14.36 0.80
N SER A 264 14.33 13.59 1.22
CA SER A 264 14.93 13.75 2.55
C SER A 264 15.62 15.11 2.64
N GLU A 265 15.63 15.70 3.83
CA GLU A 265 16.24 17.00 4.08
C GLU A 265 17.10 16.93 5.34
N HIS A 266 18.36 17.35 5.23
CA HIS A 266 19.24 17.63 6.34
C HIS A 266 19.53 19.13 6.33
N SER A 267 18.97 19.83 7.29
CA SER A 267 19.16 21.27 7.46
C SER A 267 19.81 21.58 8.81
N SER A 268 20.79 22.47 8.80
CA SER A 268 21.48 22.95 10.01
C SER A 268 21.89 24.41 9.79
N GLY A 269 21.40 25.32 10.63
CA GLY A 269 21.60 26.76 10.45
C GLY A 269 21.13 27.22 9.06
N ASN A 270 22.04 27.83 8.29
CA ASN A 270 21.77 28.32 6.93
C ASN A 270 21.96 27.27 5.81
N SER A 271 22.34 26.03 6.15
CA SER A 271 22.58 24.97 5.16
C SER A 271 21.34 24.08 5.01
N VAL A 272 20.88 23.90 3.77
CA VAL A 272 19.80 22.96 3.42
C VAL A 272 20.31 21.97 2.39
N ARG A 273 20.49 20.70 2.79
CA ARG A 273 20.89 19.62 1.90
C ARG A 273 19.71 18.68 1.67
N ARG A 274 19.23 18.61 0.42
CA ARG A 274 18.17 17.67 0.02
C ARG A 274 18.76 16.41 -0.62
N GLY A 275 18.30 15.26 -0.15
CA GLY A 275 18.74 13.93 -0.61
C GLY A 275 17.72 13.24 -1.53
N SER A 276 17.80 11.91 -1.57
CA SER A 276 16.83 11.06 -2.27
C SER A 276 15.44 11.16 -1.67
N ILE A 277 14.41 10.66 -2.35
CA ILE A 277 13.10 10.53 -1.73
C ILE A 277 13.16 9.63 -0.48
N THR A 278 12.31 9.90 0.52
CA THR A 278 12.34 9.17 1.80
C THR A 278 11.97 7.69 1.66
N LYS A 279 11.19 7.32 0.62
CA LYS A 279 10.66 5.96 0.38
C LYS A 279 9.84 5.39 1.55
N THR A 280 9.45 6.23 2.50
CA THR A 280 8.60 5.89 3.64
C THR A 280 7.19 5.48 3.20
N GLY A 281 6.49 4.75 4.06
CA GLY A 281 5.11 4.32 3.83
C GLY A 281 4.96 3.30 2.71
N ASN A 282 3.84 3.36 2.01
CA ASN A 282 3.35 2.26 1.19
C ASN A 282 4.07 2.14 -0.17
N ALA A 283 4.83 1.06 -0.36
CA ALA A 283 5.59 0.81 -1.58
C ALA A 283 4.69 0.51 -2.80
N HIS A 284 3.56 -0.17 -2.62
CA HIS A 284 2.62 -0.47 -3.69
C HIS A 284 2.01 0.82 -4.26
N ALA A 285 1.49 1.69 -3.41
CA ALA A 285 0.94 2.98 -3.82
C ALA A 285 2.00 3.85 -4.52
N ARG A 286 3.21 3.93 -3.96
CA ARG A 286 4.32 4.70 -4.57
C ARG A 286 4.70 4.16 -5.96
N ARG A 287 4.73 2.84 -6.14
CA ARG A 287 4.98 2.22 -7.44
C ARG A 287 3.87 2.56 -8.43
N LEU A 288 2.60 2.40 -8.05
CA LEU A 288 1.45 2.75 -8.90
C LEU A 288 1.52 4.21 -9.39
N LEU A 289 1.86 5.13 -8.49
CA LEU A 289 1.99 6.55 -8.83
C LEU A 289 3.16 6.81 -9.79
N THR A 290 4.27 6.11 -9.61
CA THR A 290 5.44 6.23 -10.48
C THR A 290 5.14 5.66 -11.88
N GLU A 291 4.48 4.50 -11.96
CA GLU A 291 4.04 3.91 -13.23
C GLU A 291 3.01 4.79 -13.94
N ALA A 292 2.04 5.33 -13.21
CA ALA A 292 1.07 6.29 -13.75
C ALA A 292 1.77 7.55 -14.28
N ALA A 293 2.74 8.08 -13.54
CA ALA A 293 3.47 9.31 -13.89
C ALA A 293 4.20 9.23 -15.24
N TRP A 294 4.68 8.05 -15.65
CA TRP A 294 5.30 7.87 -16.97
C TRP A 294 4.36 8.22 -18.13
N ASN A 295 3.04 8.15 -17.94
CA ASN A 295 2.08 8.51 -18.98
C ASN A 295 2.06 10.00 -19.29
N TYR A 296 2.57 10.86 -18.41
CA TYR A 296 2.63 12.31 -18.62
C TYR A 296 3.86 12.76 -19.41
N ARG A 297 4.74 11.84 -19.83
CA ARG A 297 5.85 12.15 -20.76
C ARG A 297 5.37 12.55 -22.16
N PHE A 298 4.13 12.25 -22.47
CA PHE A 298 3.51 12.50 -23.76
C PHE A 298 2.67 13.79 -23.71
N PRO A 299 2.38 14.42 -24.86
CA PRO A 299 1.50 15.59 -24.93
C PRO A 299 0.15 15.37 -24.22
N ALA A 300 -0.38 16.43 -23.63
CA ALA A 300 -1.71 16.41 -23.02
C ALA A 300 -2.77 16.26 -24.11
N ARG A 301 -3.65 15.26 -23.97
CA ARG A 301 -4.72 14.98 -24.93
C ARG A 301 -5.87 14.24 -24.26
N MET A 302 -7.09 14.53 -24.68
CA MET A 302 -8.25 13.76 -24.28
C MET A 302 -8.46 12.60 -25.27
N SER A 303 -8.01 11.40 -24.91
CA SER A 303 -8.29 10.19 -25.72
C SER A 303 -9.76 9.78 -25.59
N GLN A 304 -10.26 8.98 -26.54
CA GLN A 304 -11.62 8.45 -26.47
C GLN A 304 -11.87 7.67 -25.17
N ALA A 305 -10.95 6.75 -24.83
CA ALA A 305 -11.03 6.02 -23.56
C ALA A 305 -11.07 6.93 -22.31
N LEU A 306 -10.36 8.07 -22.30
CA LEU A 306 -10.44 9.03 -21.19
C LEU A 306 -11.79 9.74 -21.15
N ARG A 307 -12.38 10.07 -22.31
CA ARG A 307 -13.72 10.65 -22.41
C ARG A 307 -14.77 9.67 -21.87
N ASP A 308 -14.75 8.43 -22.35
CA ASP A 308 -15.75 7.42 -22.02
C ASP A 308 -15.74 7.14 -20.51
N ARG A 309 -14.57 6.92 -19.92
CA ARG A 309 -14.41 6.67 -18.46
C ARG A 309 -14.83 7.86 -17.59
N SER A 310 -14.83 9.07 -18.13
CA SER A 310 -15.12 10.29 -17.38
C SER A 310 -16.53 10.84 -17.65
N ALA A 311 -17.28 10.25 -18.58
CA ALA A 311 -18.55 10.80 -19.06
C ALA A 311 -19.58 10.99 -17.95
N THR A 312 -19.66 10.03 -17.02
CA THR A 312 -20.60 10.02 -15.90
C THR A 312 -20.11 10.80 -14.66
N LEU A 313 -18.86 11.27 -14.65
CA LEU A 313 -18.27 11.96 -13.50
C LEU A 313 -18.70 13.41 -13.43
N SER A 314 -18.67 14.03 -12.24
CA SER A 314 -19.05 15.44 -12.08
C SER A 314 -18.15 16.40 -12.90
N PRO A 315 -18.68 17.57 -13.34
CA PRO A 315 -17.89 18.58 -14.05
C PRO A 315 -16.63 19.01 -13.28
N SER A 316 -16.71 19.09 -11.95
CA SER A 316 -15.56 19.45 -11.09
C SER A 316 -14.45 18.41 -11.18
N ILE A 317 -14.76 17.11 -11.10
CA ILE A 317 -13.77 16.03 -11.21
C ILE A 317 -13.13 16.04 -12.60
N ARG A 318 -13.93 16.16 -13.67
CA ARG A 318 -13.42 16.23 -15.05
C ARG A 318 -12.47 17.41 -15.25
N THR A 319 -12.83 18.58 -14.71
CA THR A 319 -12.01 19.80 -14.78
C THR A 319 -10.70 19.62 -14.03
N HIS A 320 -10.73 19.05 -12.82
CA HIS A 320 -9.51 18.75 -12.06
C HIS A 320 -8.61 17.73 -12.75
N ALA A 321 -9.17 16.69 -13.36
CA ALA A 321 -8.41 15.70 -14.12
C ALA A 321 -7.76 16.29 -15.38
N TRP A 322 -8.47 17.17 -16.10
CA TRP A 322 -7.90 17.90 -17.24
C TRP A 322 -6.77 18.85 -16.81
N LYS A 323 -6.99 19.62 -15.73
CA LYS A 323 -5.96 20.48 -15.12
C LYS A 323 -4.73 19.68 -14.72
N ALA A 324 -4.92 18.50 -14.12
CA ALA A 324 -3.84 17.58 -13.80
C ALA A 324 -3.05 17.19 -15.04
N GLN A 325 -3.74 16.84 -16.14
CA GLN A 325 -3.08 16.43 -17.37
C GLN A 325 -2.22 17.53 -17.98
N VAL A 326 -2.77 18.72 -18.17
CA VAL A 326 -2.03 19.87 -18.72
C VAL A 326 -0.81 20.18 -17.85
N ARG A 327 -1.00 20.26 -16.53
CA ARG A 327 0.05 20.61 -15.58
C ARG A 327 1.19 19.59 -15.55
N LEU A 328 0.85 18.31 -15.44
CA LEU A 328 1.82 17.23 -15.28
C LEU A 328 2.59 16.97 -16.58
N CYS A 329 1.94 17.05 -17.74
CA CYS A 329 2.63 16.97 -19.04
C CYS A 329 3.61 18.13 -19.24
N SER A 330 3.17 19.37 -18.95
CA SER A 330 4.03 20.56 -19.01
C SER A 330 5.24 20.42 -18.08
N ARG A 331 5.02 19.96 -16.84
CA ARG A 331 6.10 19.73 -15.88
C ARG A 331 7.09 18.68 -16.35
N PHE A 332 6.61 17.56 -16.91
CA PHE A 332 7.47 16.52 -17.44
C PHE A 332 8.36 17.09 -18.54
N ALA A 333 7.77 17.75 -19.54
CA ALA A 333 8.48 18.36 -20.65
C ALA A 333 9.51 19.40 -20.19
N HIS A 334 9.13 20.29 -19.27
CA HIS A 334 10.03 21.32 -18.75
C HIS A 334 11.24 20.73 -18.00
N LEU A 335 11.04 19.73 -17.15
CA LEU A 335 12.15 19.10 -16.43
C LEU A 335 13.05 18.28 -17.38
N SER A 336 12.46 17.60 -18.36
CA SER A 336 13.22 16.88 -19.39
C SER A 336 14.07 17.83 -20.25
N ALA A 337 13.52 18.99 -20.65
CA ALA A 337 14.25 20.01 -21.42
C ALA A 337 15.45 20.57 -20.65
N ARG A 338 15.40 20.57 -19.32
CA ARG A 338 16.51 20.96 -18.44
C ARG A 338 17.57 19.87 -18.24
N GLY A 339 17.47 18.74 -18.95
CA GLY A 339 18.41 17.62 -18.83
C GLY A 339 18.29 16.83 -17.53
N VAL A 340 17.20 16.99 -16.77
CA VAL A 340 16.99 16.20 -15.55
C VAL A 340 16.78 14.73 -15.91
N GLN A 341 17.49 13.83 -15.22
CA GLN A 341 17.36 12.38 -15.42
C GLN A 341 15.89 11.93 -15.39
N ALA A 342 15.47 11.14 -16.39
CA ALA A 342 14.07 10.75 -16.59
C ALA A 342 13.39 10.16 -15.34
N ASN A 343 14.09 9.32 -14.57
CA ASN A 343 13.55 8.74 -13.33
C ASN A 343 13.26 9.82 -12.27
N LYS A 344 14.11 10.85 -12.15
CA LYS A 344 13.89 11.98 -11.24
C LYS A 344 12.71 12.84 -11.71
N VAL A 345 12.57 13.04 -13.03
CA VAL A 345 11.40 13.72 -13.61
C VAL A 345 10.12 12.96 -13.28
N CYS A 346 10.11 11.65 -13.52
CA CYS A 346 8.97 10.78 -13.26
C CYS A 346 8.55 10.83 -11.78
N VAL A 347 9.49 10.72 -10.84
CA VAL A 347 9.20 10.82 -9.39
C VAL A 347 8.66 12.21 -9.02
N ALA A 348 9.19 13.28 -9.61
CA ALA A 348 8.69 14.63 -9.36
C ALA A 348 7.24 14.82 -9.86
N VAL A 349 6.90 14.20 -10.99
CA VAL A 349 5.54 14.17 -11.56
C VAL A 349 4.61 13.29 -10.71
N ALA A 350 5.07 12.11 -10.26
CA ALA A 350 4.32 11.23 -9.36
C ALA A 350 3.96 11.93 -8.04
N ARG A 351 4.90 12.71 -7.49
CA ARG A 351 4.65 13.53 -6.30
C ARG A 351 3.54 14.54 -6.54
N GLU A 352 3.52 15.24 -7.68
CA GLU A 352 2.46 16.21 -7.97
C GLU A 352 1.13 15.55 -8.33
N LEU A 353 1.15 14.40 -9.03
CA LEU A 353 -0.02 13.56 -9.28
C LEU A 353 -0.74 13.17 -7.99
N THR A 354 0.03 12.88 -6.93
CA THR A 354 -0.50 12.59 -5.58
C THR A 354 -1.40 13.72 -5.07
N GLY A 355 -1.07 14.97 -5.38
CA GLY A 355 -1.90 16.12 -4.99
C GLY A 355 -3.22 16.18 -5.73
N PHE A 356 -3.24 15.85 -7.02
CA PHE A 356 -4.47 15.75 -7.80
C PHE A 356 -5.35 14.57 -7.34
N ILE A 357 -4.74 13.43 -7.01
CA ILE A 357 -5.44 12.28 -6.42
C ILE A 357 -6.10 12.68 -5.12
N TRP A 358 -5.37 13.35 -4.21
CA TRP A 358 -5.94 13.82 -2.95
C TRP A 358 -7.14 14.74 -3.17
N ALA A 359 -7.03 15.71 -4.10
CA ALA A 359 -8.11 16.65 -4.38
C ALA A 359 -9.35 15.97 -4.99
N ILE A 360 -9.16 15.04 -5.94
CA ILE A 360 -10.26 14.32 -6.61
C ILE A 360 -10.92 13.33 -5.66
N ALA A 361 -10.13 12.56 -4.90
CA ALA A 361 -10.65 11.60 -3.94
C ALA A 361 -11.50 12.28 -2.86
N ARG A 362 -11.11 13.47 -2.38
CA ARG A 362 -11.93 14.24 -1.43
C ARG A 362 -13.29 14.69 -1.96
N GLN A 363 -13.42 14.88 -3.28
CA GLN A 363 -14.69 15.25 -3.93
C GLN A 363 -15.60 14.04 -4.19
N SER A 364 -15.07 12.83 -4.05
CA SER A 364 -15.78 11.57 -4.32
C SER A 364 -15.96 10.73 -3.07
N LEU A 365 -15.65 11.32 -1.90
CA LEU A 365 -15.95 10.69 -0.62
C LEU A 365 -17.47 10.47 -0.53
N PRO A 366 -17.92 9.26 -0.19
CA PRO A 366 -19.32 9.01 0.09
C PRO A 366 -19.75 9.88 1.28
N ASP A 367 -20.99 10.41 1.24
CA ASP A 367 -21.54 11.19 2.34
C ASP A 367 -21.38 10.41 3.67
N ASN A 368 -20.82 11.06 4.68
CA ASN A 368 -20.59 10.48 6.01
C ASN A 368 -21.89 10.48 6.84
N THR A 369 -23.01 10.05 6.25
CA THR A 369 -24.20 9.68 6.99
C THR A 369 -24.11 8.19 7.31
N HIS A 370 -24.14 7.85 8.61
CA HIS A 370 -24.02 6.52 9.21
C HIS A 370 -22.60 6.05 9.53
N HIS A 371 -21.98 6.64 10.55
CA HIS A 371 -21.31 5.91 11.63
C HIS A 371 -21.22 6.86 12.85
N GLN A 372 -22.21 6.77 13.73
CA GLN A 372 -22.10 7.12 15.15
C GLN A 372 -22.08 5.83 15.95
#